data_AF-A0A6G8B188-F1
#
_entry.id   AF-A0A6G8B188-F1
#
_cell.length_a   1.000
_cell.length_b   1.000
_cell.length_c   1.000
_cell.angle_alpha   90.00
_cell.angle_beta   90.00
_cell.angle_gamma   90.00
#
_symmetry.space_group_name_H-M   'P 1'
#
loop_
_entity.id
_entity.type
_entity.pdbx_description
1 polymer ?
#
loop_
_entity_poly.entity_id
_entity_poly.type
_entity_poly.pdbx_seq_one_letter_code
_entity_poly.pdbx_strand_id
1 'polypeptide(L)'
;MNNLRTVREFFDLSLNQASTGLGWDKDLLQAFELGQQMPTVLAWQHLAEYYADLFHVVAVGEQIEPIHFRLSVDYLMNVGMTMNDLLAFKWYFENTRPELGNFYVALYDPQNAQMEQKLTDLNVIFEQFAGYLLLNHDGTMNQFIDERNHNKVSDWRLILYKRDNLIIDVTDQLSYFDYLVNFTVM
;
A
#
# COMPACT_ATOMS: atom_id res chain seq x y z
N MET A 1 -16.48 5.87 10.88
CA MET A 1 -15.66 6.49 11.94
C MET A 1 -14.23 6.45 11.45
N ASN A 2 -13.53 7.59 11.38
CA ASN A 2 -12.10 7.55 11.14
C ASN A 2 -11.34 7.55 12.46
N ASN A 3 -10.20 6.87 12.51
CA ASN A 3 -9.35 6.79 13.68
C ASN A 3 -8.26 7.88 13.70
N LEU A 4 -8.38 8.92 12.87
CA LEU A 4 -7.32 9.91 12.63
C LEU A 4 -6.84 10.58 13.90
N ARG A 5 -7.79 11.01 14.74
CA ARG A 5 -7.48 11.62 16.03
C ARG A 5 -6.74 10.65 16.95
N THR A 6 -7.21 9.41 17.02
CA THR A 6 -6.60 8.35 17.83
C THR A 6 -5.17 8.05 17.37
N VAL A 7 -4.96 8.00 16.05
CA VAL A 7 -3.63 7.83 15.45
C VAL A 7 -2.73 8.98 15.86
N ARG A 8 -3.16 10.25 15.68
CA ARG A 8 -2.36 11.41 16.09
C ARG A 8 -1.98 11.36 17.58
N GLU A 9 -2.95 11.07 18.44
CA GLU A 9 -2.76 10.98 19.89
C GLU A 9 -1.84 9.82 20.27
N PHE A 10 -1.83 8.71 19.52
CA PHE A 10 -0.92 7.59 19.72
C PHE A 10 0.55 7.96 19.51
N PHE A 11 0.84 8.88 18.59
CA PHE A 11 2.19 9.45 18.39
C PHE A 11 2.53 10.60 19.35
N ASP A 12 1.66 10.91 20.31
CA ASP A 12 1.79 12.06 21.22
C ASP A 12 1.98 13.41 20.47
N LEU A 13 1.36 13.52 19.29
CA LEU A 13 1.42 14.74 18.49
C LEU A 13 0.26 15.67 18.82
N SER A 14 0.56 16.95 19.02
CA SER A 14 -0.47 18.00 18.97
C SER A 14 -0.99 18.17 17.54
N LEU A 15 -2.23 18.67 17.42
CA LEU A 15 -2.82 19.02 16.12
C LEU A 15 -1.94 19.98 15.31
N ASN A 16 -1.26 20.92 15.98
CA ASN A 16 -0.31 21.84 15.34
C ASN A 16 0.92 21.11 14.76
N GLN A 17 1.49 20.16 15.50
CA GLN A 17 2.67 19.41 15.04
C GLN A 17 2.32 18.55 13.83
N ALA A 18 1.19 17.85 13.87
CA ALA A 18 0.71 17.05 12.74
C ALA A 18 0.41 17.91 11.51
N SER A 19 -0.31 19.03 11.67
CA SER A 19 -0.58 19.98 10.58
C SER A 19 0.70 20.57 9.99
N THR A 20 1.69 20.92 10.82
CA THR A 20 2.99 21.42 10.34
C THR A 20 3.76 20.35 9.58
N GLY A 21 3.78 19.11 10.07
CA GLY A 21 4.47 17.99 9.42
C GLY A 21 3.86 17.60 8.09
N LEU A 22 2.53 17.66 7.98
CA LEU A 22 1.78 17.42 6.74
C LEU A 22 1.82 18.62 5.77
N GLY A 23 2.21 19.81 6.26
CA GLY A 23 2.11 21.06 5.49
C GLY A 23 0.67 21.46 5.19
N TRP A 24 -0.29 21.07 6.04
CA TRP A 24 -1.73 21.28 5.83
C TRP A 24 -2.29 22.35 6.76
N ASP A 25 -3.40 22.96 6.35
CA ASP A 25 -4.18 23.82 7.24
C ASP A 25 -4.66 23.02 8.46
N LYS A 26 -4.48 23.60 9.64
CA LYS A 26 -4.87 23.01 10.91
C LYS A 26 -6.38 22.75 10.98
N ASP A 27 -7.18 23.68 10.47
CA ASP A 27 -8.63 23.59 10.51
C ASP A 27 -9.13 22.47 9.59
N LEU A 28 -8.44 22.25 8.46
CA LEU A 28 -8.69 21.12 7.56
C LEU A 28 -8.42 19.78 8.25
N LEU A 29 -7.26 19.63 8.88
CA LEU A 29 -6.91 18.40 9.61
C LEU A 29 -7.89 18.15 10.77
N GLN A 30 -8.32 19.19 11.47
CA GLN A 30 -9.32 19.09 12.52
C GLN A 30 -10.69 18.63 11.98
N ALA A 31 -11.12 19.17 10.83
CA ALA A 31 -12.37 18.76 10.19
C ALA A 31 -12.35 17.28 9.79
N PHE A 32 -11.20 16.77 9.33
CA PHE A 32 -11.01 15.34 9.09
C PHE A 32 -11.10 14.54 10.39
N GLU A 33 -10.37 14.90 11.44
CA GLU A 33 -10.37 14.20 12.73
C GLU A 33 -11.74 14.14 13.41
N LEU A 34 -12.57 15.16 13.22
CA LEU A 34 -13.93 15.23 13.77
C LEU A 34 -14.98 14.57 12.85
N GLY A 35 -14.59 14.06 11.69
CA GLY A 35 -15.49 13.49 10.68
C GLY A 35 -16.46 14.51 10.06
N GLN A 36 -16.13 15.80 10.15
CA GLN A 36 -16.92 16.89 9.55
C GLN A 36 -16.67 16.98 8.03
N GLN A 37 -15.48 16.55 7.60
CA GLN A 37 -15.12 16.40 6.20
C GLN A 37 -14.44 15.05 6.01
N MET A 38 -14.76 14.36 4.92
CA MET A 38 -14.07 13.12 4.56
C MET A 38 -12.80 13.45 3.77
N PRO A 39 -11.63 12.89 4.12
CA PRO A 39 -10.44 13.03 3.31
C PRO A 39 -10.66 12.40 1.93
N THR A 40 -10.05 12.99 0.90
CA THR A 40 -9.91 12.36 -0.41
C THR A 40 -8.98 11.14 -0.29
N VAL A 41 -8.98 10.26 -1.29
CA VAL A 41 -8.05 9.12 -1.31
C VAL A 41 -6.59 9.58 -1.25
N LEU A 42 -6.26 10.67 -1.95
CA LEU A 42 -4.93 11.29 -1.88
C LEU A 42 -4.59 11.80 -0.47
N ALA A 43 -5.55 12.43 0.22
CA ALA A 43 -5.34 12.87 1.59
C ALA A 43 -5.17 11.69 2.55
N TRP A 44 -5.91 10.59 2.35
CA TRP A 44 -5.70 9.36 3.12
C TRP A 44 -4.30 8.80 2.96
N GLN A 45 -3.76 8.79 1.74
CA GLN A 45 -2.39 8.38 1.46
C GLN A 45 -1.36 9.25 2.19
N HIS A 46 -1.43 10.58 2.06
CA HIS A 46 -0.48 11.48 2.71
C HIS A 46 -0.50 11.34 4.24
N LEU A 47 -1.68 11.10 4.84
CA LEU A 47 -1.80 10.85 6.28
C LEU A 47 -1.13 9.53 6.66
N ALA A 48 -1.37 8.47 5.90
CA ALA A 48 -0.73 7.17 6.08
C ALA A 48 0.80 7.28 6.02
N GLU A 49 1.34 7.89 4.95
CA GLU A 49 2.78 8.09 4.75
C GLU A 49 3.42 8.91 5.87
N TYR A 50 2.82 10.05 6.24
CA TYR A 50 3.32 10.90 7.30
C TYR A 50 3.46 10.16 8.64
N TYR A 51 2.43 9.42 9.05
CA TYR A 51 2.46 8.67 10.29
C TYR A 51 3.39 7.44 10.18
N ALA A 52 3.42 6.77 9.03
CA ALA A 52 4.34 5.65 8.77
C ALA A 52 5.82 6.07 8.90
N ASP A 53 6.17 7.29 8.50
CA ASP A 53 7.54 7.83 8.63
C ASP A 53 7.93 8.13 10.08
N LEU A 54 6.97 8.55 10.89
CA LEU A 54 7.20 8.77 12.33
C LEU A 54 7.41 7.47 13.10
N PHE A 55 6.99 6.33 12.55
CA PHE A 55 7.13 4.99 13.16
C PHE A 55 8.34 4.20 12.67
N HIS A 56 9.20 4.75 11.81
CA HIS A 56 10.35 3.99 11.31
C HIS A 56 11.28 3.59 12.48
N VAL A 57 11.32 2.30 12.79
CA VAL A 57 12.25 1.71 13.75
C VAL A 57 13.34 1.03 12.94
N VAL A 58 14.56 1.55 13.05
CA VAL A 58 15.73 0.96 12.38
C VAL A 58 15.97 -0.45 12.93
N ALA A 59 16.33 -1.38 12.04
CA ALA A 59 16.83 -2.71 12.39
C ALA A 59 17.82 -2.69 13.56
N VAL A 60 17.68 -3.63 14.50
CA VAL A 60 18.66 -3.83 15.58
C VAL A 60 19.25 -5.23 15.49
N GLY A 61 20.52 -5.32 15.05
CA GLY A 61 21.28 -6.57 15.00
C GLY A 61 20.87 -7.50 13.86
N GLU A 62 20.88 -8.82 14.11
CA GLU A 62 20.48 -9.86 13.14
C GLU A 62 19.00 -10.26 13.26
N GLN A 63 18.19 -9.51 14.01
CA GLN A 63 16.77 -9.82 14.15
C GLN A 63 16.06 -9.57 12.82
N ILE A 64 15.15 -10.48 12.44
CA ILE A 64 14.26 -10.28 11.29
C ILE A 64 13.51 -8.97 11.55
N GLU A 65 13.80 -7.97 10.72
CA GLU A 65 13.33 -6.60 10.93
C GLU A 65 11.82 -6.56 11.09
N PRO A 66 11.29 -5.69 11.97
CA PRO A 66 9.87 -5.46 12.03
C PRO A 66 9.43 -4.63 10.81
N ILE A 67 9.34 -5.29 9.65
CA ILE A 67 8.62 -4.85 8.44
C ILE A 67 7.16 -4.42 8.78
N HIS A 68 6.70 -4.69 10.00
CA HIS A 68 5.32 -4.73 10.45
C HIS A 68 4.77 -3.48 11.16
N PHE A 69 5.56 -2.46 11.56
CA PHE A 69 4.98 -1.39 12.39
C PHE A 69 4.30 -0.24 11.62
N ARG A 70 4.62 -0.03 10.34
CA ARG A 70 3.87 0.90 9.45
C ARG A 70 2.41 0.45 9.26
N LEU A 71 2.18 -0.86 9.27
CA LEU A 71 0.88 -1.53 9.03
C LEU A 71 -0.26 -1.17 9.98
N SER A 72 0.05 -0.80 11.23
CA SER A 72 -1.00 -0.50 12.22
C SER A 72 -1.72 0.81 11.89
N VAL A 73 -1.00 1.79 11.35
CA VAL A 73 -1.56 3.07 10.94
C VAL A 73 -2.45 2.86 9.72
N ASP A 74 -1.98 2.12 8.72
CA ASP A 74 -2.72 1.95 7.46
C ASP A 74 -3.98 1.10 7.62
N TYR A 75 -3.94 0.10 8.51
CA TYR A 75 -5.12 -0.64 8.94
C TYR A 75 -6.12 0.27 9.68
N LEU A 76 -5.64 1.14 10.59
CA LEU A 76 -6.49 2.11 11.29
C LEU A 76 -7.12 3.15 10.34
N MET A 77 -6.53 3.31 9.16
CA MET A 77 -6.88 4.30 8.15
C MET A 77 -7.60 3.71 6.92
N ASN A 78 -7.69 2.37 6.84
CA ASN A 78 -8.22 1.59 5.70
C ASN A 78 -7.51 1.84 4.36
N VAL A 79 -6.19 2.03 4.34
CA VAL A 79 -5.42 2.42 3.12
C VAL A 79 -4.51 1.29 2.62
N GLY A 80 -4.96 0.03 2.66
CA GLY A 80 -4.13 -1.09 2.21
C GLY A 80 -4.89 -2.37 1.91
N MET A 81 -4.27 -3.26 1.14
CA MET A 81 -4.81 -4.59 0.82
C MET A 81 -4.29 -5.63 1.81
N THR A 82 -5.21 -6.32 2.45
CA THR A 82 -4.89 -7.46 3.30
C THR A 82 -4.57 -8.69 2.46
N MET A 83 -3.94 -9.69 3.09
CA MET A 83 -3.75 -11.00 2.48
C MET A 83 -5.06 -11.65 1.99
N ASN A 84 -6.17 -11.44 2.71
CA ASN A 84 -7.48 -11.96 2.29
C ASN A 84 -7.94 -11.32 0.98
N ASP A 85 -7.65 -10.03 0.77
CA ASP A 85 -7.96 -9.33 -0.47
C ASP A 85 -7.13 -9.88 -1.63
N LEU A 86 -5.83 -10.11 -1.40
CA LEU A 86 -4.93 -10.71 -2.41
C LEU A 86 -5.34 -12.14 -2.79
N LEU A 87 -5.75 -12.95 -1.81
CA LEU A 87 -6.31 -14.28 -2.03
C LEU A 87 -7.59 -14.20 -2.87
N ALA A 88 -8.48 -13.27 -2.55
CA ALA A 88 -9.73 -13.08 -3.29
C ALA A 88 -9.49 -12.63 -4.74
N PHE A 89 -8.56 -11.70 -4.97
CA PHE A 89 -8.20 -11.25 -6.32
C PHE A 89 -7.57 -12.37 -7.13
N LYS A 90 -6.62 -13.11 -6.55
CA LYS A 90 -6.01 -14.26 -7.20
C LYS A 90 -7.06 -15.27 -7.63
N TRP A 91 -7.96 -15.64 -6.71
CA TRP A 91 -9.07 -16.54 -7.02
C TRP A 91 -9.96 -15.99 -8.14
N TYR A 92 -10.35 -14.72 -8.06
CA TYR A 92 -11.21 -14.09 -9.07
C TYR A 92 -10.59 -14.14 -10.46
N PHE A 93 -9.36 -13.66 -10.65
CA PHE A 93 -8.74 -13.62 -11.96
C PHE A 93 -8.44 -15.02 -12.50
N GLU A 94 -7.95 -15.93 -11.67
CA GLU A 94 -7.60 -17.28 -12.13
C GLU A 94 -8.83 -18.12 -12.50
N ASN A 95 -9.96 -17.91 -11.82
CA ASN A 95 -11.18 -18.70 -12.08
C ASN A 95 -12.13 -18.03 -13.07
N THR A 96 -12.17 -16.69 -13.12
CA THR A 96 -13.13 -15.98 -13.97
C THR A 96 -12.50 -15.40 -15.23
N ARG A 97 -11.21 -15.04 -15.18
CA ARG A 97 -10.47 -14.33 -16.27
C ARG A 97 -9.12 -14.98 -16.64
N PRO A 98 -9.01 -16.31 -16.81
CA PRO A 98 -7.73 -16.97 -17.13
C PRO A 98 -7.12 -16.50 -18.47
N GLU A 99 -7.92 -15.86 -19.34
CA GLU A 99 -7.44 -15.28 -20.58
C GLU A 99 -6.49 -14.10 -20.35
N LEU A 100 -6.62 -13.36 -19.25
CA LEU A 100 -5.80 -12.19 -18.91
C LEU A 100 -4.43 -12.58 -18.31
N GLY A 101 -4.33 -13.76 -17.70
CA GLY A 101 -3.09 -14.28 -17.12
C GLY A 101 -3.24 -14.64 -15.65
N ASN A 102 -2.12 -14.98 -15.02
CA ASN A 102 -2.06 -15.32 -13.61
C ASN A 102 -1.78 -14.07 -12.78
N PHE A 103 -2.41 -13.99 -11.61
CA PHE A 103 -2.26 -12.87 -10.68
C PHE A 103 -1.00 -13.02 -9.83
N TYR A 104 -0.12 -12.01 -9.88
CA TYR A 104 1.16 -11.95 -9.18
C TYR A 104 1.44 -10.58 -8.59
N VAL A 105 2.34 -10.52 -7.61
CA VAL A 105 2.99 -9.28 -7.18
C VAL A 105 4.35 -9.18 -7.88
N ALA A 106 4.67 -8.04 -8.46
CA ALA A 106 5.97 -7.80 -9.09
C ALA A 106 6.69 -6.63 -8.42
N LEU A 107 8.01 -6.73 -8.30
CA LEU A 107 8.89 -5.66 -7.85
C LEU A 107 9.64 -5.10 -9.05
N TYR A 108 9.65 -3.79 -9.17
CA TYR A 108 10.30 -3.04 -10.23
C TYR A 108 11.38 -2.13 -9.65
N ASP A 109 12.45 -1.92 -10.41
CA ASP A 109 13.45 -0.90 -10.11
C ASP A 109 12.82 0.49 -10.37
N PRO A 110 12.76 1.38 -9.36
CA PRO A 110 12.12 2.69 -9.51
C PRO A 110 12.78 3.59 -10.56
N GLN A 111 14.07 3.37 -10.86
CA GLN A 111 14.84 4.24 -11.74
C GLN A 111 14.65 3.93 -13.22
N ASN A 112 14.43 2.66 -13.55
CA ASN A 112 14.39 2.19 -14.95
C ASN A 112 13.14 1.36 -15.29
N ALA A 113 12.24 1.15 -14.32
CA ALA A 113 11.01 0.38 -14.46
C ALA A 113 11.23 -1.05 -15.00
N GLN A 114 12.40 -1.65 -14.76
CA GLN A 114 12.63 -3.06 -15.04
C GLN A 114 12.06 -3.92 -13.92
N MET A 115 11.37 -5.00 -14.29
CA MET A 115 10.89 -5.98 -13.33
C MET A 115 12.08 -6.75 -12.76
N GLU A 116 12.34 -6.56 -11.48
CA GLU A 116 13.43 -7.21 -10.74
C GLU A 116 13.00 -8.57 -10.21
N GLN A 117 11.75 -8.66 -9.77
CA GLN A 117 11.21 -9.87 -9.17
C GLN A 117 9.72 -10.04 -9.49
N LYS A 118 9.31 -11.30 -9.61
CA LYS A 118 7.91 -11.69 -9.75
C LYS A 118 7.58 -12.73 -8.70
N LEU A 119 6.63 -12.43 -7.84
CA LEU A 119 6.21 -13.23 -6.71
C LEU A 119 4.93 -13.97 -7.08
N THR A 120 5.08 -15.28 -7.25
CA THR A 120 4.00 -16.16 -7.72
C THR A 120 3.32 -16.92 -6.60
N ASP A 121 3.98 -17.04 -5.45
CA ASP A 121 3.49 -17.71 -4.26
C ASP A 121 3.08 -16.68 -3.21
N LEU A 122 1.84 -16.80 -2.74
CA LEU A 122 1.29 -15.93 -1.69
C LEU A 122 2.01 -16.12 -0.34
N ASN A 123 2.59 -17.29 -0.06
CA ASN A 123 3.39 -17.49 1.15
C ASN A 123 4.67 -16.65 1.14
N VAL A 124 5.32 -16.54 -0.04
CA VAL A 124 6.49 -15.68 -0.19
C VAL A 124 6.10 -14.20 -0.05
N ILE A 125 4.94 -13.82 -0.60
CA ILE A 125 4.38 -12.47 -0.40
C ILE A 125 4.09 -12.23 1.08
N PHE A 126 3.55 -13.21 1.80
CA PHE A 126 3.29 -13.11 3.24
C PHE A 126 4.57 -12.87 4.04
N GLU A 127 5.64 -13.60 3.74
CA GLU A 127 6.92 -13.46 4.43
C GLU A 127 7.67 -12.17 4.09
N GLN A 128 7.55 -11.69 2.86
CA GLN A 128 8.26 -10.48 2.38
C GLN A 128 7.53 -9.20 2.70
N PHE A 129 6.20 -9.19 2.64
CA PHE A 129 5.35 -8.01 2.87
C PHE A 129 4.62 -8.07 4.21
N ALA A 130 5.07 -8.91 5.15
CA ALA A 130 4.47 -8.96 6.48
C ALA A 130 2.95 -9.26 6.49
N GLY A 131 2.42 -9.83 5.40
CA GLY A 131 1.00 -10.12 5.20
C GLY A 131 0.13 -8.96 4.69
N TYR A 132 0.69 -7.83 4.22
CA TYR A 132 -0.07 -6.65 3.81
C TYR A 132 0.63 -5.82 2.71
N LEU A 133 -0.14 -5.27 1.76
CA LEU A 133 0.36 -4.33 0.74
C LEU A 133 -0.27 -2.95 0.95
N LEU A 134 0.55 -1.90 1.03
CA LEU A 134 0.09 -0.51 1.12
C LEU A 134 -0.64 -0.10 -0.16
N LEU A 135 -1.56 0.87 -0.13
CA LEU A 135 -2.17 1.41 -1.35
C LEU A 135 -1.68 2.84 -1.60
N ASN A 136 -1.31 3.16 -2.83
CA ASN A 136 -0.74 4.45 -3.22
C ASN A 136 -1.43 5.03 -4.47
N HIS A 137 -1.90 6.28 -4.35
CA HIS A 137 -2.89 6.92 -5.22
C HIS A 137 -2.32 8.05 -6.08
N ASP A 138 -1.16 8.62 -5.76
CA ASP A 138 -0.60 9.79 -6.46
C ASP A 138 0.44 9.45 -7.54
N GLY A 139 0.70 8.15 -7.71
CA GLY A 139 1.69 7.65 -8.66
C GLY A 139 3.12 7.69 -8.13
N THR A 140 3.34 8.11 -6.88
CA THR A 140 4.63 8.01 -6.19
C THR A 140 4.64 6.73 -5.36
N MET A 141 4.58 5.55 -6.01
CA MET A 141 4.36 4.27 -5.31
C MET A 141 5.16 4.17 -4.01
N ASN A 142 4.47 3.82 -2.91
CA ASN A 142 5.12 3.51 -1.65
C ASN A 142 6.12 2.41 -1.92
N GLN A 143 7.39 2.80 -1.90
CA GLN A 143 8.47 1.93 -2.28
C GLN A 143 8.50 0.80 -1.27
N PHE A 144 8.48 -0.42 -1.77
CA PHE A 144 8.85 -1.58 -0.98
C PHE A 144 10.33 -1.41 -0.60
N ILE A 145 10.58 -1.30 0.70
CA ILE A 145 11.93 -1.28 1.23
C ILE A 145 12.23 -2.71 1.70
N ASP A 146 13.05 -3.41 0.94
CA ASP A 146 13.65 -4.67 1.35
C ASP A 146 14.74 -4.39 2.38
N GLU A 147 14.28 -4.18 3.60
CA GLU A 147 15.05 -4.05 4.82
C GLU A 147 16.11 -5.16 4.95
N ARG A 148 15.77 -6.41 4.56
CA ARG A 148 16.68 -7.56 4.58
C ARG A 148 17.81 -7.47 3.54
N ASN A 149 17.66 -6.62 2.53
CA ASN A 149 18.62 -6.46 1.45
C ASN A 149 19.12 -5.01 1.37
N HIS A 150 19.70 -4.53 2.47
CA HIS A 150 20.33 -3.20 2.56
C HIS A 150 19.36 -2.06 2.26
N ASN A 151 18.12 -2.15 2.74
CA ASN A 151 17.05 -1.19 2.46
C ASN A 151 16.86 -0.96 0.97
N LYS A 152 16.96 -2.04 0.17
CA LYS A 152 16.75 -1.92 -1.27
C LYS A 152 15.33 -1.45 -1.53
N VAL A 153 15.21 -0.44 -2.36
CA VAL A 153 13.96 0.23 -2.67
C VAL A 153 13.45 -0.31 -4.00
N SER A 154 12.22 -0.83 -4.02
CA SER A 154 11.55 -1.34 -5.23
C SER A 154 10.11 -0.84 -5.31
N ASP A 155 9.60 -0.64 -6.53
CA ASP A 155 8.19 -0.35 -6.76
C ASP A 155 7.41 -1.67 -6.89
N TRP A 156 6.45 -1.92 -6.01
CA TRP A 156 5.63 -3.14 -6.10
C TRP A 156 4.36 -2.90 -6.93
N ARG A 157 3.92 -3.93 -7.66
CA ARG A 157 2.75 -3.91 -8.56
C ARG A 157 1.91 -5.17 -8.41
N LEU A 158 0.60 -5.04 -8.53
CA LEU A 158 -0.29 -6.16 -8.84
C LEU A 158 -0.40 -6.32 -10.34
N ILE A 159 0.01 -7.47 -10.86
CA ILE A 159 0.01 -7.74 -12.29
C ILE A 159 -0.77 -9.00 -12.65
N LEU A 160 -1.35 -9.00 -13.84
CA LEU A 160 -1.77 -10.20 -14.55
C LEU A 160 -0.70 -10.52 -15.59
N TYR A 161 -0.01 -11.64 -15.38
CA TYR A 161 1.08 -12.07 -16.24
C TYR A 161 0.66 -13.29 -17.05
N LYS A 162 0.80 -13.21 -18.37
CA LYS A 162 0.57 -14.36 -19.26
C LYS A 162 1.83 -14.82 -19.98
N ARG A 163 2.63 -13.87 -20.47
CA ARG A 163 3.92 -14.06 -21.16
C ARG A 163 4.66 -12.72 -21.20
N ASP A 164 5.94 -12.72 -21.54
CA ASP A 164 6.80 -11.52 -21.45
C ASP A 164 6.20 -10.26 -22.12
N ASN A 165 5.51 -10.41 -23.26
CA ASN A 165 4.88 -9.29 -23.98
C ASN A 165 3.41 -9.03 -23.60
N LEU A 166 2.88 -9.70 -22.57
CA LEU A 166 1.50 -9.54 -22.11
C LEU A 166 1.47 -9.57 -20.59
N ILE A 167 1.68 -8.37 -20.03
CA ILE A 167 1.62 -8.05 -18.62
C ILE A 167 0.62 -6.89 -18.48
N ILE A 168 -0.37 -7.05 -17.62
CA ILE A 168 -1.37 -6.02 -17.34
C ILE A 168 -1.18 -5.58 -15.89
N ASP A 169 -0.90 -4.31 -15.66
CA ASP A 169 -0.91 -3.71 -14.33
C ASP A 169 -2.35 -3.43 -13.89
N VAL A 170 -2.76 -4.05 -12.78
CA VAL A 170 -4.10 -3.91 -12.20
C VAL A 170 -4.05 -3.27 -10.82
N THR A 171 -2.90 -2.72 -10.41
CA THR A 171 -2.68 -2.14 -9.08
C THR A 171 -3.75 -1.09 -8.79
N ASP A 172 -3.85 -0.05 -9.62
CA ASP A 172 -4.81 1.05 -9.40
C ASP A 172 -6.27 0.55 -9.41
N GLN A 173 -6.57 -0.44 -10.25
CA GLN A 173 -7.94 -0.96 -10.40
C GLN A 173 -8.44 -1.70 -9.17
N LEU A 174 -7.56 -2.44 -8.50
CA LEU A 174 -7.90 -3.26 -7.33
C LEU A 174 -7.77 -2.48 -6.02
N SER A 175 -6.97 -1.42 -6.04
CA SER A 175 -6.74 -0.54 -4.90
C SER A 175 -7.89 0.43 -4.65
N TYR A 176 -8.64 0.80 -5.70
CA TYR A 176 -9.59 1.92 -5.67
C TYR A 176 -11.00 1.54 -6.15
N PHE A 177 -11.63 0.59 -5.45
CA PHE A 177 -13.00 0.17 -5.70
C PHE A 177 -14.02 1.33 -5.65
N ASP A 178 -14.28 1.93 -6.82
CA ASP A 178 -15.58 2.53 -7.14
C ASP A 178 -16.37 1.61 -8.10
N TYR A 179 -15.69 0.99 -9.08
CA TYR A 179 -16.21 -0.05 -9.99
C TYR A 179 -15.07 -0.97 -10.45
N LEU A 180 -15.23 -2.30 -10.33
CA LEU A 180 -14.39 -3.25 -11.08
C LEU A 180 -14.68 -3.06 -12.57
N VAL A 181 -13.68 -2.64 -13.35
CA VAL A 181 -13.81 -2.54 -14.81
C VAL A 181 -14.17 -3.91 -15.36
N ASN A 182 -15.38 -4.02 -15.89
CA ASN A 182 -15.86 -5.26 -16.46
C ASN A 182 -15.23 -5.48 -17.84
N PHE A 183 -14.10 -6.18 -17.92
CA PHE A 183 -13.46 -6.49 -19.23
C PHE A 183 -14.18 -7.59 -20.03
N THR A 184 -15.50 -7.81 -19.84
CA THR A 184 -16.29 -8.73 -20.67
C THR A 184 -16.60 -8.17 -22.06
N VAL A 185 -16.32 -6.89 -22.31
CA VAL A 185 -16.56 -6.24 -23.60
C VAL A 185 -15.25 -5.63 -24.12
N MET A 186 -14.36 -6.47 -24.63
CA MET A 186 -13.38 -6.13 -25.66
C MET A 186 -13.44 -7.18 -26.75
#